data_AF-A0A536Y9Y1-F1
#
_entry.id   AF-A0A536Y9Y1-F1
#
_cell.length_a   1.000
_cell.length_b   1.000
_cell.length_c   1.000
_cell.angle_alpha   90.00
_cell.angle_beta   90.00
_cell.angle_gamma   90.00
#
_symmetry.space_group_name_H-M   'P 1'
#
loop_
_entity.id
_entity.type
_entity.pdbx_description
1 polymer ?
#
loop_
_entity_poly.entity_id
_entity_poly.type
_entity_poly.pdbx_seq_one_letter_code
_entity_poly.pdbx_strand_id
1 'polypeptide(L)'
;MQVRILLASLLFVAGCSYYQDSRQAEAIIVAPGNFKAGPGVIEAVSVLPRANKAGARDPNLYRLSLRMNAGGFQTVDIDNGTFMTGEAVDLTNDGRVVRVSGTTLNDLVRQ
;
A
#
# COMPACT_ATOMS: atom_id res chain seq x y z
N MET A 1 -7.00 0.19 53.45
CA MET A 1 -6.16 -0.62 52.55
C MET A 1 -6.87 -0.77 51.20
N GLN A 2 -7.10 0.33 50.46
CA GLN A 2 -7.91 0.34 49.23
C GLN A 2 -7.41 1.34 48.15
N VAL A 3 -6.19 1.88 48.31
CA VAL A 3 -5.63 2.88 47.36
C VAL A 3 -4.68 2.24 46.34
N ARG A 4 -4.30 0.97 46.53
CA ARG A 4 -3.26 0.30 45.72
C ARG A 4 -3.77 -0.33 44.42
N ILE A 5 -5.09 -0.45 44.24
CA ILE A 5 -5.67 -1.15 43.08
C ILE A 5 -5.89 -0.19 41.89
N LEU A 6 -5.92 1.13 42.12
CA LEU A 6 -6.15 2.13 41.07
C LEU A 6 -4.92 2.45 40.21
N LEU A 7 -3.71 2.03 40.59
CA LEU A 7 -2.49 2.34 39.83
C LEU A 7 -2.10 1.30 38.77
N ALA A 8 -2.71 0.11 38.76
CA ALA A 8 -2.29 -0.98 37.87
C ALA A 8 -2.82 -0.85 36.43
N SER A 9 -3.79 0.03 36.17
CA SER A 9 -4.51 0.09 34.89
C SER A 9 -3.90 1.06 33.85
N LEU A 10 -2.84 1.80 34.18
CA LEU A 10 -2.27 2.84 33.30
C LEU A 10 -1.14 2.37 32.36
N LEU A 11 -0.76 1.09 32.38
CA LEU A 11 0.41 0.58 31.63
C LEU A 11 0.11 -0.12 30.30
N PHE A 12 -1.16 -0.21 29.87
CA PHE A 12 -1.52 -1.02 28.70
C PHE A 12 -1.62 -0.29 27.35
N VAL A 13 -1.34 1.01 27.28
CA VAL A 13 -1.34 1.75 26.01
C VAL A 13 0.09 2.06 25.57
N ALA A 14 0.91 1.03 25.45
CA ALA A 14 2.03 1.06 24.52
C ALA A 14 1.44 0.98 23.11
N GLY A 15 0.85 2.09 22.66
CA GLY A 15 0.43 2.25 21.28
C GLY A 15 1.68 2.18 20.41
N CYS A 16 1.86 1.04 19.73
CA CYS A 16 2.71 0.98 18.55
C CYS A 16 2.05 1.89 17.49
N SER A 17 2.27 3.19 17.57
CA SER A 17 1.97 4.11 16.49
C SER A 17 2.92 3.78 15.35
N TYR A 18 2.48 2.88 14.47
CA TYR A 18 3.15 2.59 13.22
C TYR A 18 3.00 3.84 12.34
N TYR A 19 3.97 4.74 12.41
CA TYR A 19 4.02 5.91 11.56
C TYR A 19 4.39 5.45 10.15
N GLN A 20 3.39 5.02 9.37
CA GLN A 20 3.54 4.85 7.94
C GLN A 20 3.77 6.25 7.36
N ASP A 21 4.99 6.50 6.86
CA ASP A 21 5.28 7.68 6.06
C ASP A 21 4.30 7.72 4.88
N SER A 22 3.51 8.79 4.79
CA SER A 22 2.50 8.97 3.75
C SER A 22 3.08 8.83 2.34
N ARG A 23 4.38 9.07 2.16
CA ARG A 23 5.09 8.92 0.88
C ARG A 23 5.31 7.47 0.47
N GLN A 24 5.13 6.50 1.38
CA GLN A 24 5.22 5.06 1.07
C GLN A 24 3.85 4.44 0.76
N ALA A 25 2.77 5.19 0.96
CA ALA A 25 1.41 4.72 0.71
C ALA A 25 0.99 4.85 -0.77
N GLU A 26 1.74 5.61 -1.57
CA GLU A 26 1.47 5.84 -2.98
C GLU A 26 2.71 5.64 -3.87
N ALA A 27 2.45 5.33 -5.14
CA ALA A 27 3.46 5.31 -6.20
C ALA A 27 2.90 5.93 -7.49
N ILE A 28 3.79 6.45 -8.34
CA ILE A 28 3.42 6.96 -9.65
C ILE A 28 3.54 5.84 -10.68
N ILE A 29 2.51 5.66 -11.50
CA ILE A 29 2.55 4.80 -12.68
C ILE A 29 3.36 5.53 -13.75
N VAL A 30 4.52 4.97 -14.11
CA VAL A 30 5.48 5.63 -15.01
C VAL A 30 4.97 5.70 -16.45
N ALA A 31 4.12 4.74 -16.85
CA ALA A 31 3.43 4.75 -18.13
C ALA A 31 1.91 4.68 -17.88
N PRO A 32 1.19 5.81 -17.81
CA PRO A 32 -0.25 5.83 -17.51
C PRO A 32 -1.15 5.26 -18.64
N GLY A 33 -0.58 4.60 -19.66
CA GLY A 33 -1.32 4.03 -20.79
C GLY A 33 -1.76 2.58 -20.59
N ASN A 34 -2.99 2.26 -21.01
CA ASN A 34 -3.63 0.93 -21.05
C ASN A 34 -3.81 0.22 -19.69
N PHE A 35 -4.00 0.96 -18.60
CA PHE A 35 -4.50 0.38 -17.35
C PHE A 35 -5.95 0.82 -17.10
N LYS A 36 -6.73 -0.04 -16.45
CA LYS A 36 -8.07 0.32 -15.98
C LYS A 36 -7.96 0.74 -14.53
N ALA A 37 -8.49 1.92 -14.21
CA ALA A 37 -8.58 2.38 -12.84
C ALA A 37 -9.53 1.49 -12.03
N GLY A 38 -9.25 1.38 -10.73
CA GLY A 38 -10.05 0.66 -9.76
C GLY A 38 -9.23 -0.23 -8.83
N PRO A 39 -9.91 -0.89 -7.89
CA PRO A 39 -9.27 -1.65 -6.83
C PRO A 39 -8.83 -3.04 -7.32
N GLY A 40 -7.72 -3.52 -6.75
CA GLY A 40 -7.18 -4.85 -7.01
C GLY A 40 -6.20 -5.31 -5.93
N VAL A 41 -5.64 -6.49 -6.13
CA VAL A 41 -4.64 -7.09 -5.25
C VAL A 41 -3.39 -7.40 -6.05
N ILE A 42 -2.23 -7.08 -5.48
CA ILE A 42 -0.92 -7.38 -6.08
C ILE A 42 -0.68 -8.89 -5.98
N GLU A 43 -0.52 -9.57 -7.12
CA GLU A 43 -0.17 -10.99 -7.16
C GLU A 43 1.34 -11.21 -7.28
N ALA A 44 2.03 -10.33 -7.99
CA ALA A 44 3.48 -10.42 -8.15
C ALA A 44 4.12 -9.04 -8.27
N VAL A 45 5.37 -8.95 -7.80
CA VAL A 45 6.24 -7.78 -7.94
C VAL A 45 7.51 -8.20 -8.65
N SER A 46 7.94 -7.45 -9.64
CA SER A 46 9.20 -7.67 -10.36
C SER A 46 9.99 -6.38 -10.44
N VAL A 47 11.32 -6.46 -10.31
CA VAL A 47 12.20 -5.30 -10.46
C VAL A 47 12.60 -5.18 -11.92
N LEU A 48 12.54 -3.97 -12.45
CA LEU A 48 13.04 -3.57 -13.77
C LEU A 48 14.33 -2.75 -13.54
N PRO A 49 15.52 -3.39 -13.60
CA PRO A 49 16.76 -2.73 -13.23
C PRO A 49 17.11 -1.61 -14.21
N ARG A 50 17.55 -0.45 -13.69
CA ARG A 50 17.98 0.70 -14.51
C ARG A 50 16.92 1.20 -15.51
N ALA A 51 15.64 0.92 -15.27
CA ALA A 51 14.54 1.35 -16.13
C ALA A 51 13.96 2.72 -15.76
N ASN A 52 14.38 3.30 -14.63
CA ASN A 52 13.95 4.63 -14.20
C ASN A 52 14.69 5.73 -14.97
N LYS A 53 14.20 6.98 -14.89
CA LYS A 53 14.83 8.14 -15.51
C LYS A 53 16.26 8.37 -14.98
N ALA A 54 17.12 8.88 -15.85
CA ALA A 54 18.49 9.24 -15.47
C ALA A 54 18.49 10.25 -14.30
N GLY A 55 19.30 9.99 -13.28
CA GLY A 55 19.36 10.82 -12.08
C GLY A 55 18.24 10.58 -11.06
N ALA A 56 17.36 9.60 -11.26
CA ALA A 56 16.44 9.15 -10.21
C ALA A 56 17.20 8.63 -8.99
N ARG A 57 16.64 8.85 -7.79
CA ARG A 57 17.21 8.36 -6.53
C ARG A 57 17.31 6.83 -6.50
N ASP A 58 16.29 6.16 -7.02
CA ASP A 58 16.31 4.72 -7.30
C ASP A 58 16.37 4.55 -8.83
N PRO A 59 17.40 3.87 -9.38
CA PRO A 59 17.50 3.65 -10.82
C PRO A 59 16.48 2.64 -11.35
N ASN A 60 15.75 1.93 -10.49
CA ASN A 60 14.85 0.84 -10.88
C ASN A 60 13.40 1.30 -10.98
N LEU A 61 12.63 0.57 -11.78
CA LEU A 61 11.16 0.56 -11.71
C LEU A 61 10.69 -0.77 -11.15
N TYR A 62 9.46 -0.80 -10.67
CA TYR A 62 8.85 -1.97 -10.08
C TYR A 62 7.57 -2.30 -10.84
N ARG A 63 7.51 -3.50 -11.40
CA ARG A 63 6.37 -4.00 -12.14
C ARG A 63 5.43 -4.73 -11.19
N LEU A 64 4.21 -4.24 -11.08
CA LEU A 64 3.14 -4.89 -10.32
C LEU A 64 2.26 -5.67 -11.27
N SER A 65 2.02 -6.94 -10.96
CA SER A 65 0.97 -7.74 -11.59
C SER A 65 -0.23 -7.76 -10.65
N LEU A 66 -1.38 -7.27 -11.11
CA LEU A 66 -2.57 -7.07 -10.31
C LEU A 66 -3.71 -7.92 -10.79
N ARG A 67 -4.41 -8.55 -9.85
CA ARG A 67 -5.75 -9.09 -10.08
C ARG A 67 -6.77 -8.05 -9.69
N MET A 68 -7.58 -7.61 -10.64
CA MET A 68 -8.55 -6.54 -10.44
C MET A 68 -9.85 -7.08 -9.85
N ASN A 69 -10.47 -6.31 -8.94
CA ASN A 69 -11.75 -6.69 -8.34
C ASN A 69 -12.90 -6.68 -9.37
N ALA A 70 -12.81 -5.82 -10.38
CA ALA A 70 -13.73 -5.79 -11.52
C ALA A 70 -13.52 -6.95 -12.51
N GLY A 71 -12.59 -7.87 -12.20
CA GLY A 71 -12.18 -8.97 -13.05
C GLY A 71 -11.01 -8.61 -13.98
N GLY A 72 -10.23 -9.63 -14.33
CA GLY A 72 -9.06 -9.52 -15.19
C GLY A 72 -7.75 -9.29 -14.45
N PHE A 73 -6.66 -9.32 -15.22
CA PHE A 73 -5.30 -9.07 -14.76
C PHE A 73 -4.72 -7.89 -15.51
N GLN A 74 -3.96 -7.07 -14.82
CA GLN A 74 -3.23 -5.97 -15.45
C GLN A 74 -1.86 -5.78 -14.81
N THR A 75 -0.98 -5.14 -15.56
CA THR A 75 0.39 -4.90 -15.15
C THR A 75 0.68 -3.41 -15.24
N VAL A 76 1.29 -2.86 -14.20
CA VAL A 76 1.71 -1.45 -14.15
C VAL A 76 3.14 -1.34 -13.64
N ASP A 77 3.89 -0.39 -14.18
CA ASP A 77 5.25 -0.10 -13.75
C ASP A 77 5.25 1.16 -12.89
N ILE A 78 5.81 1.06 -11.68
CA ILE A 78 5.84 2.13 -10.69
C ILE A 78 7.27 2.50 -10.29
N ASP A 79 7.42 3.70 -9.75
CA ASP A 79 8.70 4.25 -9.30
C ASP A 79 9.02 3.96 -7.82
N ASN A 80 8.18 3.19 -7.13
CA ASN A 80 8.29 2.91 -5.71
C ASN A 80 8.37 1.40 -5.42
N GLY A 81 9.45 0.98 -4.76
CA GLY A 81 9.71 -0.44 -4.44
C GLY A 81 9.09 -0.94 -3.13
N THR A 82 8.26 -0.15 -2.45
CA THR A 82 7.71 -0.54 -1.14
C THR A 82 6.53 -1.50 -1.23
N PHE A 83 5.90 -1.62 -2.40
CA PHE A 83 4.70 -2.43 -2.61
C PHE A 83 5.03 -3.93 -2.66
N MET A 84 4.16 -4.75 -2.06
CA MET A 84 4.39 -6.18 -1.88
C MET A 84 3.22 -7.01 -2.39
N THR A 85 3.50 -8.27 -2.76
CA THR A 85 2.45 -9.25 -3.07
C THR A 85 1.48 -9.41 -1.90
N GLY A 86 0.19 -9.51 -2.23
CA GLY A 86 -0.91 -9.65 -1.27
C GLY A 86 -1.52 -8.32 -0.81
N GLU A 87 -0.90 -7.18 -1.12
CA GLU A 87 -1.44 -5.88 -0.76
C GLU A 87 -2.65 -5.50 -1.61
N ALA A 88 -3.67 -4.95 -0.96
CA ALA A 88 -4.80 -4.32 -1.62
C ALA A 88 -4.43 -2.89 -2.04
N VAL A 89 -4.66 -2.57 -3.30
CA VAL A 89 -4.34 -1.25 -3.86
C VAL A 89 -5.46 -0.75 -4.76
N ASP A 90 -5.53 0.56 -4.93
CA ASP A 90 -6.40 1.22 -5.88
C ASP A 90 -5.54 1.90 -6.95
N LEU A 91 -5.91 1.65 -8.21
CA LEU A 91 -5.29 2.30 -9.36
C LEU A 91 -6.14 3.51 -9.70
N THR A 92 -5.60 4.69 -9.49
CA THR A 92 -6.36 5.94 -9.66
C THR A 92 -6.33 6.40 -11.11
N ASN A 93 -7.37 7.14 -11.52
CA ASN A 93 -7.46 7.69 -12.89
C ASN A 93 -6.34 8.70 -13.22
N ASP A 94 -5.69 9.27 -12.20
CA ASP A 94 -4.56 10.20 -12.37
C ASP A 94 -3.20 9.49 -12.41
N GLY A 95 -3.17 8.15 -12.51
CA GLY A 95 -1.94 7.39 -12.74
C GLY A 95 -1.15 7.10 -11.47
N ARG A 96 -1.83 6.83 -10.35
CA ARG A 96 -1.17 6.41 -9.10
C ARG A 96 -1.63 5.02 -8.68
N VAL A 97 -0.78 4.39 -7.89
CA VAL A 97 -1.12 3.19 -7.11
C VAL A 97 -1.16 3.62 -5.65
N VAL A 98 -2.30 3.43 -5.00
CA VAL A 98 -2.49 3.81 -3.59
C VAL A 98 -2.84 2.56 -2.80
N ARG A 99 -2.19 2.35 -1.65
CA ARG A 99 -2.58 1.26 -0.75
C ARG A 99 -3.98 1.52 -0.23
N VAL A 100 -4.86 0.55 -0.42
CA VAL A 100 -6.13 0.54 0.28
C VAL A 100 -5.83 -0.02 1.65
N SER A 101 -5.58 0.87 2.61
CA SER A 101 -5.57 0.51 4.02
C SER A 101 -6.95 0.00 4.36
N GLY A 102 -7.12 -1.31 4.26
CA GLY A 102 -8.30 -2.00 4.75
C GLY A 102 -8.49 -1.60 6.19
N THR A 103 -9.59 -0.92 6.45
CA THR A 103 -10.26 -0.86 7.73
C THR A 103 -10.49 -2.28 8.26
N THR A 104 -9.46 -2.92 8.82
CA THR A 104 -9.62 -4.14 9.62
C THR A 104 -10.51 -3.88 10.85
N LEU A 105 -10.84 -2.62 11.14
CA LEU A 105 -11.80 -2.19 12.16
C LEU A 105 -13.23 -1.90 11.67
N ASN A 106 -13.50 -1.54 10.40
CA ASN A 106 -14.89 -1.22 10.00
C ASN A 106 -15.78 -2.46 9.85
N ASP A 107 -15.20 -3.63 9.55
CA ASP A 107 -15.97 -4.87 9.48
C ASP A 107 -16.31 -5.44 10.86
N LEU A 108 -15.56 -5.05 11.91
CA LEU A 108 -15.86 -5.39 13.31
C LEU A 108 -16.87 -4.45 13.96
N VAL A 109 -17.05 -3.23 13.43
CA VAL A 109 -18.02 -2.23 13.94
C VAL A 109 -19.40 -2.38 13.30
N ARG A 110 -19.53 -3.20 12.25
CA ARG A 110 -20.80 -3.49 11.56
C ARG A 110 -21.44 -4.84 11.95
N GLN A 111 -20.91 -5.55 12.94
CA GLN A 111 -21.56 -6.74 13.53
C GLN A 111 -22.29 -6.40 14.82
#